data_AF-A0A6I2VXS8-F1
#
_entry.id   AF-A0A6I2VXS8-F1
#
_cell.length_a   1.000
_cell.length_b   1.000
_cell.length_c   1.000
_cell.angle_alpha   90.00
_cell.angle_beta   90.00
_cell.angle_gamma   90.00
#
_symmetry.space_group_name_H-M   'P 1'
#
loop_
_entity.id
_entity.type
_entity.pdbx_description
1 polymer ?
#
loop_
_entity_poly.entity_id
_entity_poly.type
_entity_poly.pdbx_seq_one_letter_code
_entity_poly.pdbx_strand_id
1 'polypeptide(L)' 'MTEKVKGPASYFPSIEKTYGKSMQHWFDLLASKLELKHMEQVEWLKTAHGMGHGHANAVVHYLKQQQK' A
#
# COMPACT_ATOMS: atom_id res chain seq x y z
N MET A 1 -5.31 22.43 -10.32
CA MET A 1 -5.71 21.34 -11.25
C MET A 1 -5.59 20.05 -10.47
N THR A 2 -6.70 19.35 -10.18
CA THR A 2 -6.67 18.08 -9.45
C THR A 2 -6.14 17.01 -10.38
N GLU A 3 -4.85 16.68 -10.24
CA GLU A 3 -4.24 15.58 -10.97
C GLU A 3 -5.10 14.34 -10.73
N LYS A 4 -5.77 13.86 -11.79
CA LYS A 4 -6.50 12.60 -11.75
C LYS A 4 -5.45 11.54 -11.44
N VAL A 5 -5.34 11.18 -10.17
CA VAL A 5 -4.45 10.13 -9.72
C VAL A 5 -4.93 8.87 -10.42
N LYS A 6 -4.29 8.50 -11.53
CA LYS A 6 -4.60 7.30 -12.30
C LYS A 6 -3.69 6.20 -11.75
N GLY A 7 -4.28 5.13 -11.24
CA GLY A 7 -3.54 3.96 -10.76
C GLY A 7 -3.76 3.64 -9.28
N PRO A 8 -2.89 2.83 -8.65
CA PRO A 8 -3.10 2.37 -7.27
C PRO A 8 -3.24 3.51 -6.23
N ALA A 9 -2.71 4.69 -6.54
CA ALA A 9 -2.81 5.86 -5.67
C ALA A 9 -4.22 6.47 -5.59
N SER A 10 -5.16 6.10 -6.48
CA SER A 10 -6.59 6.46 -6.31
C SER A 10 -7.22 5.82 -5.07
N TYR A 11 -6.67 4.69 -4.60
CA TYR A 11 -7.19 3.98 -3.43
C TYR A 11 -6.67 4.55 -2.10
N PHE A 12 -5.65 5.40 -2.13
CA PHE A 12 -4.98 5.90 -0.92
C PHE A 12 -5.91 6.65 0.03
N PRO A 13 -6.76 7.59 -0.43
CA PRO A 13 -7.69 8.27 0.47
C PRO A 13 -8.63 7.31 1.19
N SER A 14 -9.07 6.25 0.49
CA SER A 14 -9.94 5.22 1.06
C SER A 14 -9.19 4.33 2.06
N ILE A 15 -7.93 4.00 1.79
CA ILE A 15 -7.06 3.21 2.68
C ILE A 15 -6.82 4.01 3.97
N GLU A 16 -6.39 5.26 3.87
CA GLU A 16 -6.15 6.13 5.02
C GLU A 16 -7.42 6.32 5.86
N LYS A 17 -8.57 6.50 5.20
CA LYS A 17 -9.87 6.59 5.88
C LYS A 17 -10.31 5.29 6.55
N THR A 18 -10.03 4.14 5.93
CA THR A 18 -10.45 2.83 6.44
C THR A 18 -9.58 2.37 7.62
N TYR A 19 -8.27 2.56 7.52
CA TYR A 19 -7.32 2.07 8.52
C TYR A 19 -6.80 3.15 9.47
N GLY A 20 -7.15 4.42 9.25
CA GLY A 20 -6.80 5.54 10.14
C GLY A 20 -5.32 5.91 10.15
N LYS A 21 -4.53 5.45 9.18
CA LYS A 21 -3.09 5.69 9.10
C LYS A 21 -2.69 6.18 7.73
N SER A 22 -1.77 7.14 7.70
CA SER A 22 -1.29 7.74 6.45
C SER A 22 -0.57 6.75 5.54
N MET A 23 -0.59 6.97 4.23
CA MET A 23 0.12 6.12 3.26
C MET A 23 1.61 5.98 3.56
N GLN A 24 2.27 7.05 4.01
CA GLN A 24 3.66 6.99 4.44
C GLN A 24 3.91 5.97 5.55
N HIS A 25 2.98 5.81 6.51
CA HIS A 25 3.11 4.79 7.54
C HIS A 25 3.15 3.39 6.94
N TRP A 26 2.30 3.12 5.95
CA TRP A 26 2.29 1.84 5.25
C TRP A 26 3.56 1.60 4.44
N PHE A 27 4.06 2.63 3.77
CA PHE A 27 5.31 2.53 3.02
C PHE A 27 6.52 2.34 3.91
N ASP A 28 6.60 3.01 5.06
CA ASP A 28 7.68 2.84 6.04
C ASP A 28 7.73 1.41 6.61
N LEU A 29 6.55 0.87 6.94
CA LEU A 29 6.41 -0.53 7.35
C LEU A 29 6.88 -1.51 6.27
N LEU A 30 6.50 -1.26 5.02
CA LEU A 30 6.93 -2.06 3.88
C LEU A 30 8.39 -1.82 3.49
N ALA A 31 8.96 -0.65 3.81
CA ALA A 31 10.37 -0.33 3.58
C ALA A 31 11.28 -1.29 4.35
N SER A 32 10.85 -1.68 5.56
CA SER A 32 11.50 -2.72 6.36
C SER A 32 11.32 -4.14 5.80
N LYS A 33 10.50 -4.31 4.76
CA LYS A 33 10.10 -5.60 4.15
C LYS A 33 10.30 -5.61 2.64
N LEU A 34 11.14 -4.73 2.10
CA LEU A 34 11.41 -4.65 0.66
C LEU A 34 12.05 -5.92 0.11
N GLU A 35 12.77 -6.66 0.95
CA GLU A 35 13.38 -7.94 0.61
C GLU A 35 12.35 -9.05 0.35
N LEU A 36 11.13 -8.90 0.88
CA LEU A 36 10.04 -9.86 0.69
C LEU A 36 9.44 -9.75 -0.71
N LYS A 37 8.94 -10.88 -1.24
CA LYS A 37 8.22 -10.89 -2.52
C LYS A 37 6.93 -10.09 -2.42
N HIS A 38 6.42 -9.66 -3.58
CA HIS A 38 5.17 -8.90 -3.68
C HIS A 38 4.03 -9.56 -2.90
N MET A 39 3.83 -10.87 -3.11
CA MET A 39 2.77 -11.61 -2.42
C MET A 39 2.97 -11.68 -0.92
N GLU A 40 4.22 -11.80 -0.43
CA GLU A 40 4.52 -11.84 1.00
C GLU A 40 4.23 -10.50 1.67
N GLN A 41 4.52 -9.37 1.00
CA GLN A 41 4.16 -8.04 1.48
C GLN A 41 2.64 -7.85 1.54
N VAL A 42 1.91 -8.34 0.54
CA VAL A 42 0.44 -8.30 0.50
C VAL A 42 -0.16 -9.15 1.63
N GLU A 43 0.33 -10.39 1.81
CA GLU A 43 -0.06 -11.29 2.90
C GLU A 43 0.24 -10.68 4.27
N TRP A 44 1.37 -10.02 4.43
CA TRP A 44 1.74 -9.35 5.67
C TRP A 44 0.79 -8.20 6.01
N LEU A 45 0.42 -7.34 5.04
CA LEU A 45 -0.58 -6.29 5.27
C LEU A 45 -1.95 -6.86 5.63
N LYS A 46 -2.34 -7.98 4.98
CA LYS A 46 -3.60 -8.68 5.29
C LYS A 46 -3.60 -9.22 6.71
N THR A 47 -2.53 -9.89 7.12
CA THR A 47 -2.44 -10.61 8.41
C THR A 47 -2.12 -9.70 9.58
N ALA A 48 -1.14 -8.80 9.43
CA ALA A 48 -0.70 -7.90 10.50
C ALA A 48 -1.64 -6.70 10.69
N HIS A 49 -2.33 -6.27 9.63
CA HIS A 49 -3.12 -5.04 9.64
C HIS A 49 -4.58 -5.20 9.21
N GLY A 50 -5.02 -6.43 8.93
CA GLY A 50 -6.39 -6.70 8.47
C GLY A 50 -6.70 -6.06 7.12
N MET A 51 -5.68 -5.72 6.33
CA MET A 51 -5.88 -4.98 5.09
C MET A 51 -6.54 -5.87 4.03
N GLY A 52 -7.62 -5.41 3.41
CA GLY A 52 -8.28 -6.13 2.31
C GLY A 52 -7.35 -6.32 1.10
N HIS A 53 -7.55 -7.40 0.33
CA HIS A 53 -6.66 -7.81 -0.77
C HIS A 53 -6.40 -6.67 -1.79
N GLY A 54 -7.45 -5.97 -2.22
CA GLY A 54 -7.33 -4.86 -3.18
C GLY A 54 -6.52 -3.69 -2.62
N HIS A 55 -6.72 -3.34 -1.34
CA HIS A 55 -5.98 -2.28 -0.65
C HIS A 55 -4.50 -2.67 -0.51
N ALA A 56 -4.22 -3.87 0.01
CA ALA A 56 -2.86 -4.36 0.19
C ALA A 56 -2.09 -4.43 -1.15
N ASN A 57 -2.74 -4.94 -2.20
CA ASN A 57 -2.13 -5.01 -3.52
C ASN A 57 -1.83 -3.61 -4.09
N ALA A 58 -2.73 -2.64 -3.90
CA ALA A 58 -2.51 -1.27 -4.36
C ALA A 58 -1.30 -0.61 -3.67
N VAL A 59 -1.17 -0.76 -2.34
CA VAL A 59 -0.03 -0.20 -1.59
C VAL A 59 1.29 -0.81 -2.07
N VAL A 60 1.38 -2.14 -2.14
CA VAL A 60 2.62 -2.84 -2.52
C VAL A 60 2.98 -2.55 -3.98
N HIS A 61 2.00 -2.53 -4.88
CA HIS A 61 2.24 -2.24 -6.29
C HIS A 61 2.78 -0.83 -6.49
N TYR A 62 2.21 0.17 -5.82
CA TYR A 62 2.70 1.54 -5.88
C TYR A 62 4.13 1.67 -5.33
N LEU A 63 4.40 1.05 -4.18
CA LEU A 63 5.74 1.06 -3.59
C LEU A 63 6.77 0.46 -4.56
N LYS A 64 6.47 -0.70 -5.15
CA LYS A 64 7.35 -1.32 -6.14
C LYS A 64 7.55 -0.49 -7.41
N GLN A 65 6.53 0.24 -7.86
CA GLN A 65 6.67 1.16 -9.00
C GLN A 65 7.56 2.36 -8.66
N GLN A 66 7.53 2.85 -7.42
CA GLN A 66 8.41 3.95 -6.96
C GLN A 66 9.87 3.52 -6.76
N GLN A 67 10.14 2.23 -6.54
CA GLN A 67 11.49 1.70 -6.36
C GLN A 67 12.17 1.28 -7.67
N LYS A 68 11.49 1.47 -8.80
CA LYS A 68 11.99 1.09 -10.12
C LYS A 68 12.66 2.28 -10.79
#